data_AF-A0A1J5KX36-F1
#
_entry.id   AF-A0A1J5KX36-F1
#
_cell.length_a   1.000
_cell.length_b   1.000
_cell.length_c   1.000
_cell.angle_alpha   90.00
_cell.angle_beta   90.00
_cell.angle_gamma   90.00
#
_symmetry.space_group_name_H-M   'P 1'
#
loop_
_entity.id
_entity.type
_entity.pdbx_description
1 polymer ?
#
loop_
_entity_poly.entity_id
_entity_poly.type
_entity_poly.pdbx_seq_one_letter_code
_entity_poly.pdbx_strand_id
1 'polypeptide(L)'
;MKILIISLLNIFISLSVIAGGDYGGGPKVITLNALDFKVNVADIKLNKKLDKVDLKVHYQKRRYENVYHLSERKQNELRSGKLTAITFSYDKELFHQDTIDRLEKRKKFNLFKSKYKKLARKIFIVEEIKKLDKKSSESRSYEVRMK
;
A
#
# COMPACT_ATOMS: atom_id res chain seq x y z
N MET A 1 27.81 25.53 37.72
CA MET A 1 26.37 25.34 37.41
C MET A 1 26.00 25.38 35.91
N LYS A 2 26.92 25.61 34.96
CA LYS A 2 26.59 25.57 33.51
C LYS A 2 26.70 24.18 32.87
N ILE A 3 27.40 23.25 33.51
CA ILE A 3 27.71 21.92 32.93
C ILE A 3 26.53 20.94 33.05
N LEU A 4 25.71 21.06 34.11
CA LEU A 4 24.55 20.19 34.34
C LEU A 4 23.39 20.44 33.36
N ILE A 5 23.28 21.63 32.79
CA ILE A 5 22.20 21.97 31.84
C ILE A 5 22.47 21.33 30.47
N ILE A 6 23.74 21.20 30.09
CA ILE A 6 24.14 20.62 28.80
C ILE A 6 23.94 19.10 28.77
N SER A 7 24.07 18.41 29.92
CA SER A 7 23.79 16.98 29.98
C SER A 7 22.30 16.65 29.90
N LEU A 8 21.42 17.51 30.47
CA LEU A 8 19.97 17.33 30.35
C LEU A 8 19.46 17.55 28.91
N LEU A 9 20.05 18.51 28.19
CA LEU A 9 19.65 18.84 26.82
C LEU A 9 20.01 17.72 25.82
N ASN A 10 21.11 17.00 26.05
CA ASN A 10 21.53 15.90 25.18
C ASN A 10 20.65 14.64 25.31
N ILE A 11 20.01 14.42 26.47
CA ILE A 11 19.09 13.30 26.67
C ILE A 11 17.81 13.50 25.84
N PHE A 12 17.34 14.74 25.68
CA PHE A 12 16.16 15.03 24.86
C PHE A 12 16.40 14.86 23.35
N ILE A 13 17.65 15.01 22.88
CA ILE A 13 17.98 14.82 21.45
C ILE A 13 18.08 13.33 21.10
N SER A 14 18.35 12.45 22.06
CA SER A 14 18.39 10.99 21.82
C SER A 14 17.02 10.32 21.73
N LEU A 15 15.94 10.97 22.17
CA LEU A 15 14.58 10.43 22.09
C LEU A 15 13.89 10.68 20.73
N SER A 16 14.47 11.52 19.88
CA SER A 16 13.96 11.79 18.52
C SER A 16 14.55 10.89 17.44
N VAL A 17 15.41 9.94 17.80
CA VAL A 17 15.92 8.89 16.88
C VAL A 17 15.16 7.58 17.10
N ILE A 18 13.83 7.66 17.08
CA ILE A 18 13.00 6.47 16.87
C ILE A 18 12.98 6.23 15.36
N ALA A 19 13.72 5.21 14.96
CA ALA A 19 13.85 4.72 13.61
C ALA A 19 12.48 4.52 12.93
N GLY A 20 12.15 5.37 11.96
CA GLY A 20 11.65 5.01 10.62
C GLY A 20 10.39 4.14 10.44
N GLY A 21 9.63 3.81 11.48
CA GLY A 21 8.46 2.92 11.38
C GLY A 21 7.09 3.58 11.63
N ASP A 22 7.04 4.57 12.53
CA ASP A 22 5.77 5.14 13.05
C ASP A 22 5.34 6.45 12.39
N TYR A 23 6.20 7.06 11.56
CA TYR A 23 5.81 8.18 10.72
C TYR A 23 5.17 7.61 9.45
N GLY A 24 3.87 7.83 9.25
CA GLY A 24 2.99 7.05 8.37
C GLY A 24 3.30 7.08 6.86
N GLY A 25 4.51 7.48 6.45
CA GLY A 25 5.00 7.60 5.08
C GLY A 25 6.00 6.53 4.62
N GLY A 26 6.48 5.67 5.52
CA GLY A 26 7.39 4.59 5.15
C GLY A 26 6.78 3.58 4.17
N PRO A 27 7.62 2.84 3.43
CA PRO A 27 7.16 1.78 2.54
C PRO A 27 6.30 0.76 3.30
N LYS A 28 5.24 0.27 2.66
CA LYS A 28 4.33 -0.71 3.23
C LYS A 28 4.55 -2.05 2.54
N VAL A 29 4.67 -3.13 3.32
CA VAL A 29 4.86 -4.47 2.78
C VAL A 29 3.53 -5.22 2.82
N ILE A 30 3.19 -5.88 1.72
CA ILE A 30 2.14 -6.89 1.67
C ILE A 30 2.73 -8.25 1.44
N THR A 31 2.22 -9.25 2.16
CA THR A 31 2.55 -10.65 1.93
C THR A 31 1.30 -11.35 1.44
N LEU A 32 1.36 -11.90 0.23
CA LEU A 32 0.28 -12.63 -0.42
C LEU A 32 0.65 -14.10 -0.57
N ASN A 33 -0.34 -14.96 -0.84
CA ASN A 33 -0.06 -16.34 -1.19
C ASN A 33 0.72 -16.41 -2.50
N ALA A 34 1.57 -17.41 -2.68
CA ALA A 34 2.38 -17.57 -3.89
C ALA A 34 1.57 -17.70 -5.19
N LEU A 35 0.31 -18.12 -5.08
CA LEU A 35 -0.62 -18.26 -6.20
C LEU A 35 -1.40 -16.98 -6.51
N ASP A 36 -1.38 -16.00 -5.61
CA ASP A 36 -1.97 -14.69 -5.85
C ASP A 36 -1.05 -13.90 -6.80
N PHE A 37 -1.65 -13.13 -7.72
CA PHE A 37 -0.90 -12.53 -8.82
C PHE A 37 -1.48 -11.19 -9.27
N LYS A 38 -0.83 -10.52 -10.24
CA LYS A 38 -1.27 -9.23 -10.82
C LYS A 38 -1.48 -8.14 -9.77
N VAL A 39 -0.49 -7.96 -8.87
CA VAL A 39 -0.50 -6.86 -7.90
C VAL A 39 -0.28 -5.53 -8.61
N ASN A 40 -1.19 -4.57 -8.41
CA ASN A 40 -1.17 -3.29 -9.11
C ASN A 40 -1.71 -2.14 -8.25
N VAL A 41 -1.11 -0.96 -8.38
CA VAL A 41 -1.68 0.29 -7.86
C VAL A 41 -3.00 0.59 -8.58
N ALA A 42 -4.08 0.72 -7.81
CA ALA A 42 -5.43 0.82 -8.35
C ALA A 42 -6.02 2.23 -8.24
N ASP A 43 -6.02 2.83 -7.06
CA ASP A 43 -6.72 4.09 -6.81
C ASP A 43 -6.15 4.82 -5.58
N ILE A 44 -6.38 6.12 -5.47
CA ILE A 44 -5.97 6.96 -4.34
C ILE A 44 -7.09 7.95 -4.00
N LYS A 45 -7.44 8.08 -2.73
CA LYS A 45 -8.51 8.97 -2.24
C LYS A 45 -8.19 9.50 -0.86
N LEU A 46 -8.86 10.56 -0.43
CA LEU A 46 -8.93 10.87 1.00
C LEU A 46 -9.85 9.86 1.70
N ASN A 47 -9.52 9.56 2.94
CA ASN A 47 -10.36 8.76 3.81
C ASN A 47 -11.63 9.54 4.21
N LYS A 48 -12.52 8.94 5.00
CA LYS A 48 -13.79 9.59 5.38
C LYS A 48 -13.60 10.84 6.25
N LYS A 49 -12.52 10.88 7.05
CA LYS A 49 -12.20 11.97 7.98
C LYS A 49 -11.37 13.09 7.34
N LEU A 50 -10.93 12.89 6.09
CA LEU A 50 -10.10 13.82 5.32
C LEU A 50 -8.72 14.12 5.93
N ASP A 51 -8.26 13.30 6.89
CA ASP A 51 -6.97 13.40 7.58
C ASP A 51 -5.91 12.47 6.97
N LYS A 52 -6.31 11.45 6.21
CA LYS A 52 -5.39 10.49 5.58
C LYS A 52 -5.70 10.24 4.11
N VAL A 53 -4.66 9.87 3.38
CA VAL A 53 -4.73 9.45 1.98
C VAL A 53 -4.73 7.93 1.92
N ASP A 54 -5.83 7.36 1.47
CA ASP A 54 -6.02 5.93 1.25
C ASP A 54 -5.56 5.54 -0.16
N LEU A 55 -4.49 4.75 -0.24
CA LEU A 55 -4.04 4.05 -1.43
C LEU A 55 -4.70 2.68 -1.51
N LYS A 56 -5.34 2.38 -2.64
CA LYS A 56 -5.87 1.05 -2.95
C LYS A 56 -4.92 0.30 -3.89
N VAL A 57 -4.49 -0.88 -3.47
CA VAL A 57 -3.72 -1.85 -4.28
C VAL A 57 -4.63 -3.03 -4.59
N HIS A 58 -4.67 -3.43 -5.87
CA HIS A 58 -5.43 -4.59 -6.31
C HIS A 58 -4.52 -5.78 -6.54
N TYR A 59 -5.06 -6.98 -6.33
CA TYR A 59 -4.42 -8.24 -6.70
C TYR A 59 -5.49 -9.27 -7.09
N GLN A 60 -5.09 -10.30 -7.83
CA GLN A 60 -5.94 -11.44 -8.17
C GLN A 60 -5.72 -12.54 -7.13
N LYS A 61 -6.75 -12.80 -6.33
CA LYS A 61 -6.73 -13.87 -5.32
C LYS A 61 -7.12 -15.20 -5.97
N ARG A 62 -6.25 -16.20 -5.90
CA ARG A 62 -6.54 -17.53 -6.44
C ARG A 62 -6.95 -18.47 -5.30
N ARG A 63 -8.04 -19.22 -5.49
CA ARG A 63 -8.49 -20.22 -4.51
C ARG A 63 -7.93 -21.60 -4.86
N TYR A 64 -7.54 -22.33 -3.83
CA TYR A 64 -7.04 -23.70 -3.93
C TYR A 64 -8.19 -24.68 -3.63
N GLU A 65 -9.18 -24.75 -4.52
CA GLU A 65 -10.16 -25.82 -4.45
C GLU A 65 -10.20 -26.47 -5.83
N ASN A 66 -9.47 -27.59 -5.97
CA ASN A 66 -9.68 -28.53 -7.06
C ASN A 66 -11.03 -29.20 -6.84
N VAL A 67 -12.10 -28.50 -7.19
CA VAL A 67 -13.44 -29.08 -7.18
C VAL A 67 -13.55 -29.90 -8.47
N TYR A 68 -13.33 -31.21 -8.35
CA TYR A 68 -13.39 -32.18 -9.46
C TYR A 68 -14.76 -32.27 -10.15
N HIS A 69 -15.77 -31.55 -9.65
CA HIS A 69 -17.13 -31.51 -10.18
C HIS A 69 -17.52 -30.18 -10.84
N LEU A 70 -16.56 -29.27 -11.09
CA LEU A 70 -16.83 -28.03 -11.80
C LEU A 70 -16.59 -28.18 -13.30
N SER A 71 -17.47 -27.59 -14.11
CA SER A 71 -17.28 -27.46 -15.55
C SER A 71 -16.00 -26.68 -15.88
N GLU A 72 -15.42 -26.95 -17.05
CA GLU A 72 -14.18 -26.33 -17.52
C GLU A 72 -14.22 -24.79 -17.45
N ARG A 73 -15.38 -24.20 -17.77
CA ARG A 73 -15.63 -22.75 -17.64
C ARG A 73 -15.47 -22.25 -16.20
N LYS A 74 -16.06 -22.95 -15.22
CA LYS A 74 -15.96 -22.58 -13.79
C LYS A 74 -14.55 -22.79 -13.24
N GLN A 75 -13.84 -23.81 -13.72
CA GLN A 75 -12.43 -23.99 -13.37
C GLN A 75 -11.56 -22.86 -13.94
N ASN A 76 -11.81 -22.41 -15.17
CA ASN A 76 -11.11 -21.29 -15.78
C ASN A 76 -11.38 -19.96 -15.04
N GLU A 77 -12.61 -19.74 -14.58
CA GLU A 77 -12.95 -18.59 -13.72
C GLU A 77 -12.17 -18.63 -12.40
N LEU A 78 -12.07 -19.79 -11.74
CA LEU A 78 -11.25 -19.95 -10.53
C LEU A 78 -9.75 -19.74 -10.79
N ARG A 79 -9.25 -20.19 -11.95
CA ARG A 79 -7.85 -19.95 -12.39
C ARG A 79 -7.58 -18.47 -12.67
N SER A 80 -8.57 -17.73 -13.19
CA SER A 80 -8.44 -16.31 -13.50
C SER A 80 -8.26 -15.41 -12.28
N GLY A 81 -8.61 -15.94 -11.10
CA GLY A 81 -8.50 -15.25 -9.81
C GLY A 81 -9.64 -14.25 -9.59
N LYS A 82 -9.96 -14.01 -8.31
CA LYS A 82 -10.93 -13.00 -7.89
C LYS A 82 -10.21 -11.69 -7.60
N LEU A 83 -10.63 -10.61 -8.27
CA LEU A 83 -10.09 -9.28 -8.02
C LEU A 83 -10.37 -8.87 -6.57
N THR A 84 -9.29 -8.64 -5.82
CA THR A 84 -9.31 -8.27 -4.40
C THR A 84 -8.49 -7.00 -4.22
N ALA A 85 -8.74 -6.27 -3.14
CA ALA A 85 -8.09 -4.99 -2.86
C ALA A 85 -7.63 -4.89 -1.41
N ILE A 86 -6.44 -4.31 -1.21
CA ILE A 86 -5.90 -3.90 0.09
C ILE A 86 -5.81 -2.37 0.08
N THR A 87 -6.05 -1.76 1.24
CA THR A 87 -5.96 -0.30 1.40
C THR A 87 -4.86 0.04 2.40
N PHE A 88 -3.97 0.96 2.01
CA PHE A 88 -2.97 1.56 2.88
C PHE A 88 -3.36 3.00 3.14
N SER A 89 -3.27 3.44 4.39
CA SER A 89 -3.50 4.83 4.76
C SER A 89 -2.17 5.50 5.06
N TYR A 90 -1.95 6.64 4.43
CA TYR A 90 -0.78 7.49 4.58
C TYR A 90 -1.21 8.84 5.16
N ASP A 91 -0.35 9.47 5.94
CA ASP A 91 -0.63 10.80 6.49
C ASP A 91 -0.68 11.85 5.37
N LYS A 92 -1.66 12.75 5.44
CA LYS A 92 -1.92 13.75 4.40
C LYS A 92 -0.74 14.69 4.16
N GLU A 93 0.03 14.97 5.21
CA GLU A 93 1.20 15.86 5.23
C GLU A 93 2.35 15.38 4.34
N LEU A 94 2.36 14.10 3.96
CA LEU A 94 3.38 13.50 3.11
C LEU A 94 3.19 13.82 1.62
N PHE A 95 2.08 14.44 1.26
CA PHE A 95 1.72 14.72 -0.13
C PHE A 95 1.77 16.22 -0.39
N HIS A 96 2.20 16.59 -1.60
CA HIS A 96 2.09 17.97 -2.06
C HIS A 96 0.63 18.47 -2.01
N GLN A 97 0.46 19.74 -1.64
CA GLN A 97 -0.86 20.39 -1.54
C GLN A 97 -1.68 20.23 -2.83
N ASP A 98 -1.06 20.33 -4.00
CA ASP A 98 -1.70 20.09 -5.30
C ASP A 98 -2.36 18.70 -5.40
N THR A 99 -1.73 17.68 -4.82
CA THR A 99 -2.29 16.33 -4.78
C THR A 99 -3.52 16.31 -3.89
N ILE A 100 -3.41 16.91 -2.71
CA ILE A 100 -4.50 17.03 -1.75
C ILE A 100 -5.71 17.75 -2.36
N ASP A 101 -5.52 18.92 -2.95
CA ASP A 101 -6.59 19.71 -3.55
C ASP A 101 -7.33 18.92 -4.65
N ARG A 102 -6.59 18.11 -5.43
CA ARG A 102 -7.18 17.23 -6.44
C ARG A 102 -8.01 16.11 -5.81
N LEU A 103 -7.57 15.56 -4.68
CA LEU A 103 -8.29 14.52 -3.94
C LEU A 103 -9.52 15.07 -3.22
N GLU A 104 -9.49 16.30 -2.70
CA GLU A 104 -10.65 16.96 -2.08
C GLU A 104 -11.74 17.25 -3.12
N LYS A 105 -11.35 17.68 -4.33
CA LYS A 105 -12.27 17.90 -5.46
C LYS A 105 -12.87 16.60 -6.03
N ARG A 106 -12.51 15.44 -5.50
CA ARG A 106 -13.02 14.14 -5.97
C ARG A 106 -14.50 13.97 -5.61
N LYS A 107 -15.38 14.22 -6.58
CA LYS A 107 -16.82 13.92 -6.46
C LYS A 107 -17.06 12.41 -6.27
N LYS A 108 -18.08 12.04 -5.48
CA LYS A 108 -18.53 10.65 -5.31
C LYS A 108 -18.91 9.97 -6.64
N PHE A 109 -19.31 10.73 -7.66
CA PHE A 109 -19.80 10.22 -8.94
C PHE A 109 -18.70 10.14 -10.03
N ASN A 110 -18.11 8.94 -10.10
CA ASN A 110 -17.42 8.17 -11.15
C ASN A 110 -16.76 8.74 -12.43
N LEU A 111 -17.07 9.91 -12.97
CA LEU A 111 -16.62 10.27 -14.33
C LEU A 111 -15.08 10.40 -14.46
N PHE A 112 -14.38 10.72 -13.37
CA PHE A 112 -12.93 10.94 -13.38
C PHE A 112 -12.12 9.88 -12.64
N LYS A 113 -12.69 8.69 -12.39
CA LYS A 113 -11.97 7.59 -11.73
C LYS A 113 -10.60 7.31 -12.38
N SER A 114 -10.53 7.34 -13.71
CA SER A 114 -9.29 7.12 -14.46
C SER A 114 -8.17 8.13 -14.12
N LYS A 115 -8.52 9.40 -13.83
CA LYS A 115 -7.56 10.44 -13.42
C LYS A 115 -6.89 10.08 -12.09
N TYR A 116 -7.68 9.60 -11.12
CA TYR A 116 -7.16 9.19 -9.80
C TYR A 116 -6.34 7.90 -9.87
N LYS A 117 -6.72 6.95 -10.74
CA LYS A 117 -5.86 5.78 -11.01
C LYS A 117 -4.50 6.19 -11.58
N LYS A 118 -4.49 7.14 -12.54
CA LYS A 118 -3.26 7.68 -13.11
C LYS A 118 -2.44 8.42 -12.06
N LEU A 119 -3.08 9.22 -11.20
CA LEU A 119 -2.43 9.91 -10.08
C LEU A 119 -1.77 8.92 -9.12
N ALA A 120 -2.48 7.87 -8.72
CA ALA A 120 -1.94 6.83 -7.84
C ALA A 120 -0.68 6.18 -8.41
N ARG A 121 -0.68 5.84 -9.72
CA ARG A 121 0.49 5.23 -10.40
C ARG A 121 1.65 6.22 -10.62
N LYS A 122 1.38 7.52 -10.60
CA LYS A 122 2.42 8.56 -10.64
C LYS A 122 3.11 8.72 -9.29
N ILE A 123 2.39 8.53 -8.18
CA ILE A 123 2.92 8.75 -6.83
C ILE A 123 3.47 7.45 -6.22
N PHE A 124 2.90 6.30 -6.57
CA PHE A 124 3.26 5.02 -5.96
C PHE A 124 3.80 4.03 -6.97
N ILE A 125 4.64 3.13 -6.48
CA ILE A 125 5.09 1.94 -7.17
C ILE A 125 4.91 0.72 -6.26
N VAL A 126 4.69 -0.44 -6.87
CA VAL A 126 4.60 -1.72 -6.18
C VAL A 126 5.62 -2.65 -6.82
N GLU A 127 6.54 -3.16 -6.01
CA GLU A 127 7.64 -4.03 -6.47
C GLU A 127 7.64 -5.32 -5.67
N GLU A 128 7.95 -6.43 -6.33
CA GLU A 128 8.07 -7.72 -5.65
C GLU A 128 9.43 -7.80 -4.94
N ILE A 129 9.40 -8.08 -3.64
CA ILE A 129 10.59 -8.27 -2.83
C ILE A 129 11.15 -9.66 -3.17
N LYS A 130 12.13 -9.70 -4.08
CA LYS A 130 12.87 -10.92 -4.40
C LYS A 130 13.77 -11.27 -3.20
N LYS A 131 13.32 -12.18 -2.33
CA LYS A 131 14.21 -12.76 -1.33
C LYS A 131 15.34 -13.51 -2.04
N LEU A 132 16.58 -13.25 -1.65
CA LEU A 132 17.75 -14.02 -2.09
C LEU A 132 17.70 -15.48 -1.58
N ASP A 133 16.91 -15.74 -0.54
CA ASP A 133 16.78 -17.04 0.10
C ASP A 133 15.42 -17.70 -0.22
N LYS A 134 15.46 -18.81 -0.97
CA LYS A 134 14.31 -19.52 -1.58
C LYS A 134 13.39 -20.24 -0.58
N LYS A 135 13.52 -20.03 0.73
CA LYS A 135 12.88 -20.88 1.75
C LYS A 135 11.36 -20.70 1.91
N SER A 136 10.73 -19.65 1.38
CA SER A 136 9.27 -19.47 1.45
C SER A 136 8.62 -19.56 0.06
N SER A 137 8.46 -20.78 -0.48
CA SER A 137 7.72 -21.02 -1.73
C SER A 137 6.21 -20.73 -1.62
N GLU A 138 5.69 -20.59 -0.40
CA GLU A 138 4.26 -20.47 -0.12
C GLU A 138 3.75 -19.03 -0.16
N SER A 139 4.64 -18.03 -0.08
CA SER A 139 4.24 -16.61 -0.05
C SER A 139 5.14 -15.72 -0.90
N ARG A 140 4.56 -14.63 -1.41
CA ARG A 140 5.25 -13.56 -2.13
C ARG A 140 5.01 -12.24 -1.42
N SER A 141 6.08 -11.48 -1.22
CA SER A 141 6.00 -10.16 -0.58
C SER A 141 6.19 -9.07 -1.61
N TYR A 142 5.39 -8.00 -1.50
CA TYR A 142 5.49 -6.82 -2.35
C TYR A 142 5.68 -5.59 -1.47
N GLU A 143 6.59 -4.72 -1.88
CA GLU A 143 6.80 -3.41 -1.28
C GLU A 143 5.99 -2.37 -2.04
N VAL A 144 5.24 -1.57 -1.30
CA VAL A 144 4.48 -0.42 -1.78
C VAL A 144 5.18 0.83 -1.28
N ARG A 145 5.82 1.57 -2.19
CA ARG A 145 6.59 2.78 -1.87
C ARG A 145 6.08 3.99 -2.62
N MET A 146 6.20 5.16 -1.99
CA MET A 146 6.07 6.44 -2.68
C MET A 146 7.30 6.65 -3.57
N LYS A 147 7.09 7.26 -4.73
CA LYS A 147 8.13 7.65 -5.68
C LYS A 147 8.74 8.99 -5.32
#